data_AF-A0A2E6C781-F1
#
_entry.id   AF-A0A2E6C781-F1
#
_cell.length_a   1.000
_cell.length_b   1.000
_cell.length_c   1.000
_cell.angle_alpha   90.00
_cell.angle_beta   90.00
_cell.angle_gamma   90.00
#
_symmetry.space_group_name_H-M   'P 1'
#
loop_
_entity.id
_entity.type
_entity.pdbx_description
1 polymer ?
#
loop_
_entity_poly.entity_id
_entity_poly.type
_entity_poly.pdbx_seq_one_letter_code
_entity_poly.pdbx_strand_id
1 'polypeptide(L)'
;MAETIATLAFLSALAMLISSVFTKGKWLPGITVALLLMALIQSPLEGIHQPGGWALLIGASLCSVVQYHIKRGRNRKFFSGFAGGITLVLLLTMYPEQGIKETVNEYSATDGLIVIIESVIVGILLAQLLYNAVYFDKKNSIRVIAIVAILYVFSDIMFVDQIFILVISMCFVGLLPLLEDRITPKLGTGSGRAKSLAISTLLGIILIFSITYALVSGVNRVGSGDGAIAVSLWLTVAVTATGMGGMLLPLFGLDAHPRPEAWGWRLGLSLSPILISIQTDLAGHLLVGITLAILISVSSPLVLEKGREKAV
;
A
#
# COMPACT_ATOMS: atom_id res chain seq x y z
N MET A 1 -17.54 -7.31 23.62
CA MET A 1 -16.34 -8.19 23.60
C MET A 1 -15.65 -8.20 22.25
N ALA A 2 -16.37 -8.21 21.11
CA ALA A 2 -15.73 -8.10 19.79
C ALA A 2 -14.85 -6.85 19.64
N GLU A 3 -15.34 -5.67 20.05
CA GLU A 3 -14.59 -4.40 20.05
C GLU A 3 -13.27 -4.49 20.81
N THR A 4 -13.28 -5.04 22.03
CA THR A 4 -12.06 -5.20 22.84
C THR A 4 -11.04 -6.11 22.15
N ILE A 5 -11.49 -7.14 21.43
CA ILE A 5 -10.60 -8.04 20.69
C ILE A 5 -10.08 -7.37 19.41
N ALA A 6 -10.90 -6.58 18.73
CA ALA A 6 -10.47 -5.77 17.58
C ALA A 6 -9.38 -4.75 18.00
N THR A 7 -9.51 -4.13 19.17
CA THR A 7 -8.47 -3.27 19.75
C THR A 7 -7.19 -4.06 20.06
N LEU A 8 -7.30 -5.28 20.57
CA LEU A 8 -6.13 -6.15 20.77
C LEU A 8 -5.48 -6.54 19.42
N ALA A 9 -6.29 -6.80 18.38
CA ALA A 9 -5.80 -7.07 17.03
C ALA A 9 -5.05 -5.85 16.46
N PHE A 10 -5.59 -4.64 16.68
CA PHE A 10 -4.94 -3.37 16.35
C PHE A 10 -3.59 -3.21 17.06
N LEU A 11 -3.54 -3.44 18.38
CA LEU A 11 -2.29 -3.39 19.13
C LEU A 11 -1.28 -4.45 18.67
N SER A 12 -1.76 -5.63 18.28
CA SER A 12 -0.92 -6.69 17.69
C SER A 12 -0.37 -6.28 16.32
N ALA A 13 -1.18 -5.63 15.47
CA ALA A 13 -0.74 -5.08 14.18
C ALA A 13 0.30 -3.95 14.37
N LEU A 14 0.11 -3.08 15.38
CA LEU A 14 1.10 -2.08 15.77
C LEU A 14 2.40 -2.73 16.25
N ALA A 15 2.32 -3.79 17.07
CA ALA A 15 3.49 -4.54 17.50
C ALA A 15 4.21 -5.20 16.32
N MET A 16 3.48 -5.70 15.31
CA MET A 16 4.06 -6.20 14.06
C MET A 16 4.81 -5.11 13.30
N LEU A 17 4.23 -3.91 13.15
CA LEU A 17 4.87 -2.75 12.52
C LEU A 17 6.20 -2.43 13.23
N ILE A 18 6.16 -2.30 14.57
CA ILE A 18 7.32 -1.96 15.40
C ILE A 18 8.37 -3.09 15.39
N SER A 19 7.96 -4.35 15.20
CA SER A 19 8.90 -5.49 15.07
C SER A 19 9.80 -5.41 13.83
N SER A 20 9.56 -4.49 12.89
CA SER A 20 10.52 -4.20 11.82
C SER A 20 11.84 -3.62 12.37
N VAL A 21 11.77 -2.86 13.46
CA VAL A 21 12.92 -2.26 14.15
C VAL A 21 13.66 -3.29 15.01
N PHE A 22 12.91 -4.15 15.70
CA PHE A 22 13.46 -5.14 16.64
C PHE A 22 13.56 -6.55 16.05
N THR A 23 14.65 -7.28 16.27
CA THR A 23 14.84 -8.63 15.72
C THR A 23 14.03 -9.75 16.41
N LYS A 24 12.90 -9.44 17.06
CA LYS A 24 12.03 -10.40 17.77
C LYS A 24 10.66 -10.55 17.08
N GLY A 25 9.83 -11.49 17.54
CA GLY A 25 8.42 -11.56 17.13
C GLY A 25 8.07 -12.31 15.83
N LYS A 26 8.65 -13.49 15.57
CA LYS A 26 8.29 -14.37 14.42
C LYS A 26 6.82 -14.84 14.42
N TRP A 27 6.15 -14.76 15.57
CA TRP A 27 4.80 -15.28 15.81
C TRP A 27 3.73 -14.19 15.81
N LEU A 28 4.14 -12.92 15.74
CA LEU A 28 3.22 -11.78 15.81
C LEU A 28 2.13 -11.81 14.73
N PRO A 29 2.42 -12.11 13.45
CA PRO A 29 1.36 -12.25 12.45
C PRO A 29 0.34 -13.33 12.83
N GLY A 30 0.78 -14.47 13.36
CA GLY A 30 -0.12 -15.53 13.84
C GLY A 30 -1.01 -15.11 15.00
N ILE A 31 -0.49 -14.30 15.93
CA ILE A 31 -1.29 -13.73 17.03
C ILE A 31 -2.35 -12.77 16.45
N THR A 32 -1.96 -11.91 15.53
CA THR A 32 -2.89 -10.98 14.86
C THR A 32 -3.99 -11.72 14.13
N VAL A 33 -3.68 -12.81 13.41
CA VAL A 33 -4.71 -13.67 12.77
C VAL A 33 -5.70 -14.20 13.80
N ALA A 34 -5.22 -14.77 14.90
CA ALA A 34 -6.09 -15.33 15.94
C ALA A 34 -7.03 -14.26 16.52
N LEU A 35 -6.52 -13.05 16.78
CA LEU A 35 -7.31 -11.94 17.30
C LEU A 35 -8.34 -11.43 16.28
N LEU A 36 -7.95 -11.27 15.00
CA LEU A 36 -8.88 -10.85 13.95
C LEU A 36 -10.02 -11.85 13.74
N LEU A 37 -9.71 -13.15 13.73
CA LEU A 37 -10.72 -14.20 13.61
C LEU A 37 -11.60 -14.30 14.87
N MET A 38 -11.04 -14.14 16.07
CA MET A 38 -11.83 -14.08 17.31
C MET A 38 -12.76 -12.87 17.33
N ALA A 39 -12.30 -11.70 16.86
CA ALA A 39 -13.14 -10.50 16.74
C ALA A 39 -14.28 -10.74 15.76
N LEU A 40 -14.01 -11.41 14.62
CA LEU A 40 -15.01 -11.75 13.63
C LEU A 40 -16.05 -12.74 14.17
N ILE A 41 -15.63 -13.81 14.86
CA ILE A 41 -16.54 -14.81 15.45
C ILE A 41 -17.43 -14.19 16.54
N GLN A 42 -16.92 -13.20 17.26
CA GLN A 42 -17.70 -12.47 18.27
C GLN A 42 -18.58 -11.35 17.69
N SER A 43 -18.39 -11.00 16.43
CA SER A 43 -19.26 -10.05 15.73
C SER A 43 -20.50 -10.77 15.16
N PRO A 44 -21.63 -10.06 14.98
CA PRO A 44 -22.77 -10.63 14.28
C PRO A 44 -22.38 -11.13 12.88
N LEU A 45 -22.86 -12.30 12.48
CA LEU A 45 -22.57 -12.90 11.16
C LEU A 45 -22.96 -11.98 9.99
N GLU A 46 -24.03 -11.20 10.15
CA GLU A 46 -24.49 -10.20 9.18
C GLU A 46 -23.50 -9.03 9.03
N GLY A 47 -22.69 -8.80 10.06
CA GLY A 47 -21.63 -7.81 10.10
C GLY A 47 -20.47 -8.05 9.14
N ILE A 48 -20.41 -9.24 8.53
CA ILE A 48 -19.44 -9.56 7.46
C ILE A 48 -19.66 -8.67 6.23
N HIS A 49 -20.88 -8.19 6.00
CA HIS A 49 -21.20 -7.28 4.90
C HIS A 49 -20.78 -5.83 5.17
N GLN A 50 -20.37 -5.51 6.40
CA GLN A 50 -19.92 -4.17 6.74
C GLN A 50 -18.43 -4.00 6.44
N PRO A 51 -17.98 -2.77 6.16
CA PRO A 51 -16.56 -2.45 5.97
C PRO A 51 -15.65 -3.00 7.09
N GLY A 52 -16.13 -3.01 8.33
CA GLY A 52 -15.40 -3.58 9.47
C GLY A 52 -15.19 -5.09 9.35
N GLY A 53 -16.17 -5.85 8.87
CA GLY A 53 -16.06 -7.29 8.63
C GLY A 53 -15.05 -7.61 7.52
N TRP A 54 -15.07 -6.83 6.43
CA TRP A 54 -14.10 -6.94 5.33
C TRP A 54 -12.68 -6.72 5.82
N ALA A 55 -12.45 -5.67 6.62
CA ALA A 55 -11.14 -5.35 7.16
C ALA A 55 -10.56 -6.49 8.02
N LEU A 56 -11.40 -7.14 8.84
CA LEU A 56 -11.00 -8.29 9.63
C LEU A 56 -10.58 -9.48 8.76
N LEU A 57 -11.37 -9.81 7.73
CA LEU A 57 -11.09 -10.93 6.82
C LEU A 57 -9.87 -10.70 5.92
N ILE A 58 -9.74 -9.49 5.37
CA ILE A 58 -8.58 -9.08 4.56
C ILE A 58 -7.31 -9.13 5.43
N GLY A 59 -7.36 -8.56 6.64
CA GLY A 59 -6.24 -8.58 7.58
C GLY A 59 -5.83 -10.00 8.00
N ALA A 60 -6.82 -10.86 8.29
CA ALA A 60 -6.57 -12.25 8.71
C ALA A 60 -5.95 -13.08 7.60
N SER A 61 -6.46 -12.99 6.37
CA SER A 61 -5.91 -13.71 5.21
C SER A 61 -4.51 -13.20 4.84
N LEU A 62 -4.29 -11.88 4.82
CA LEU A 62 -2.97 -11.25 4.64
C LEU A 62 -1.95 -11.77 5.66
N CYS A 63 -2.27 -11.68 6.95
CA CYS A 63 -1.37 -12.07 8.03
C CYS A 63 -1.11 -13.59 8.04
N SER A 64 -2.07 -14.41 7.61
CA SER A 64 -1.92 -15.86 7.48
C SER A 64 -0.87 -16.24 6.43
N VAL A 65 -0.95 -15.64 5.24
CA VAL A 65 0.02 -15.87 4.15
C VAL A 65 1.40 -15.32 4.53
N VAL A 66 1.46 -14.16 5.19
CA VAL A 66 2.70 -13.58 5.71
C VAL A 66 3.34 -14.47 6.76
N GLN A 67 2.56 -15.02 7.71
CA GLN A 67 3.05 -15.97 8.71
C GLN A 67 3.67 -17.21 8.05
N TYR A 68 3.06 -17.70 6.99
CA TYR A 68 3.57 -18.82 6.20
C TYR A 68 4.92 -18.50 5.55
N HIS A 69 5.08 -17.33 4.91
CA HIS A 69 6.35 -16.91 4.33
C HIS A 69 7.46 -16.74 5.39
N ILE A 70 7.13 -16.19 6.56
CA ILE A 70 8.08 -16.03 7.67
C ILE A 70 8.54 -17.41 8.20
N LYS A 71 7.62 -18.38 8.34
CA LYS A 71 7.98 -19.75 8.75
C LYS A 71 8.91 -20.44 7.75
N ARG A 72 8.83 -20.10 6.46
CA ARG A 72 9.75 -20.57 5.41
C ARG A 72 11.10 -19.83 5.37
N GLY A 73 11.41 -19.00 6.37
CA GLY A 73 12.71 -18.34 6.50
C GLY A 73 12.87 -17.08 5.65
N ARG A 74 11.78 -16.48 5.15
CA ARG A 74 11.82 -15.22 4.40
C ARG A 74 12.06 -14.00 5.30
N ASN A 75 12.33 -12.83 4.70
CA ASN A 75 12.69 -11.59 5.42
C ASN A 75 11.59 -11.11 6.38
N ARG A 76 11.66 -11.53 7.64
CA ARG A 76 10.67 -11.21 8.66
C ARG A 76 10.46 -9.70 8.85
N LYS A 77 11.53 -8.90 8.90
CA LYS A 77 11.41 -7.45 9.20
C LYS A 77 10.50 -6.76 8.20
N PHE A 78 10.70 -7.07 6.92
CA PHE A 78 9.88 -6.54 5.83
C PHE A 78 8.44 -7.04 5.92
N PHE A 79 8.23 -8.36 5.96
CA PHE A 79 6.88 -8.93 5.92
C PHE A 79 6.04 -8.55 7.15
N SER A 80 6.59 -8.68 8.37
CA SER A 80 5.85 -8.30 9.59
C SER A 80 5.59 -6.80 9.62
N GLY A 81 6.57 -5.97 9.26
CA GLY A 81 6.44 -4.52 9.26
C GLY A 81 5.32 -4.03 8.35
N PHE A 82 5.40 -4.39 7.05
CA PHE A 82 4.43 -3.94 6.06
C PHE A 82 3.05 -4.55 6.26
N ALA A 83 2.94 -5.85 6.58
CA ALA A 83 1.65 -6.47 6.84
C ALA A 83 0.98 -5.89 8.09
N GLY A 84 1.77 -5.59 9.13
CA GLY A 84 1.30 -4.90 10.33
C GLY A 84 0.78 -3.50 10.01
N GLY A 85 1.52 -2.73 9.22
CA GLY A 85 1.09 -1.41 8.74
C GLY A 85 -0.21 -1.44 7.93
N ILE A 86 -0.32 -2.34 6.95
CA ILE A 86 -1.54 -2.49 6.14
C ILE A 86 -2.73 -2.87 7.02
N THR A 87 -2.55 -3.85 7.91
CA THR A 87 -3.62 -4.30 8.82
C THR A 87 -4.05 -3.18 9.77
N LEU A 88 -3.10 -2.38 10.26
CA LEU A 88 -3.38 -1.23 11.10
C LEU A 88 -4.21 -0.18 10.37
N VAL A 89 -3.84 0.16 9.13
CA VAL A 89 -4.60 1.12 8.32
C VAL A 89 -5.99 0.59 7.98
N LEU A 90 -6.13 -0.68 7.61
CA LEU A 90 -7.42 -1.32 7.38
C LEU A 90 -8.34 -1.19 8.60
N LEU A 91 -7.84 -1.49 9.80
CA LEU A 91 -8.64 -1.36 11.01
C LEU A 91 -9.00 0.10 11.32
N LEU A 92 -8.07 1.06 11.16
CA LEU A 92 -8.36 2.47 11.42
C LEU A 92 -9.37 3.08 10.44
N THR A 93 -9.30 2.68 9.17
CA THR A 93 -10.09 3.31 8.10
C THR A 93 -11.45 2.66 7.92
N MET A 94 -11.61 1.40 8.30
CA MET A 94 -12.80 0.62 7.97
C MET A 94 -13.50 0.00 9.18
N TYR A 95 -12.82 -0.22 10.32
CA TYR A 95 -13.49 -0.79 11.49
C TYR A 95 -14.25 0.32 12.24
N PRO A 96 -15.58 0.19 12.44
CA PRO A 96 -16.38 1.24 13.06
C PRO A 96 -16.02 1.43 14.54
N GLU A 97 -15.94 2.69 14.99
CA GLU A 97 -15.64 3.04 16.40
C GLU A 97 -16.63 2.44 17.38
N GLN A 98 -17.90 2.37 16.98
CA GLN A 98 -18.97 1.79 17.77
C GLN A 98 -19.05 0.27 17.61
N GLY A 99 -18.13 -0.39 16.92
CA GLY A 99 -18.22 -1.82 16.63
C GLY A 99 -19.30 -2.18 15.61
N ILE A 100 -19.24 -3.42 15.14
CA ILE A 100 -20.18 -3.99 14.17
C ILE A 100 -21.49 -4.27 14.91
N LYS A 101 -22.45 -3.34 14.84
CA LYS A 101 -23.67 -3.34 15.66
C LYS A 101 -24.97 -3.59 14.89
N GLU A 102 -25.00 -3.36 13.58
CA GLU A 102 -26.26 -3.39 12.82
C GLU A 102 -26.51 -4.76 12.18
N THR A 103 -27.73 -5.24 12.34
CA THR A 103 -28.33 -6.26 11.49
C THR A 103 -28.61 -5.64 10.12
N VAL A 104 -28.10 -6.24 9.05
CA VAL A 104 -28.39 -5.74 7.70
C VAL A 104 -29.82 -6.16 7.37
N ASN A 105 -30.70 -5.20 7.04
CA ASN A 105 -32.12 -5.47 6.80
C ASN A 105 -32.39 -6.47 5.64
N GLU A 106 -31.42 -6.67 4.75
CA GLU A 106 -31.45 -7.66 3.67
C GLU A 106 -30.21 -8.57 3.75
N TYR A 107 -30.31 -9.64 4.54
CA TYR A 107 -29.28 -10.67 4.59
C TYR A 107 -29.56 -11.74 3.53
N SER A 108 -28.64 -11.89 2.59
CA SER A 108 -28.61 -13.01 1.64
C SER A 108 -27.37 -13.87 1.90
N ALA A 109 -27.57 -15.15 2.21
CA ALA A 109 -26.49 -16.08 2.50
C ALA A 109 -25.51 -16.27 1.33
N THR A 110 -25.98 -16.12 0.08
CA THR A 110 -25.13 -16.19 -1.12
C THR A 110 -24.18 -15.01 -1.18
N ASP A 111 -24.69 -13.82 -0.87
CA ASP A 111 -23.94 -12.57 -0.98
C ASP A 111 -22.88 -12.52 0.12
N GLY A 112 -23.20 -13.05 1.31
CA GLY A 112 -22.23 -13.17 2.40
C GLY A 112 -21.07 -14.07 2.04
N LEU A 113 -21.33 -15.18 1.33
CA LEU A 113 -20.28 -16.09 0.89
C LEU A 113 -19.38 -15.45 -0.18
N ILE A 114 -19.97 -14.72 -1.13
CA ILE A 114 -19.23 -13.97 -2.15
C ILE A 114 -18.29 -12.95 -1.49
N VAL A 115 -18.81 -12.13 -0.58
CA VAL A 115 -18.03 -11.12 0.15
C VAL A 115 -16.86 -11.73 0.94
N ILE A 116 -17.07 -12.88 1.57
CA ILE A 116 -15.99 -13.60 2.28
C ILE A 116 -14.90 -14.00 1.29
N ILE A 117 -15.28 -14.61 0.17
CA ILE A 117 -14.33 -15.04 -0.86
C ILE A 117 -13.53 -13.84 -1.38
N GLU A 118 -14.21 -12.74 -1.73
CA GLU A 118 -13.58 -11.54 -2.25
C GLU A 118 -12.59 -10.93 -1.24
N SER A 119 -13.00 -10.81 0.03
CA SER A 119 -12.15 -10.31 1.12
C SER A 119 -10.90 -11.18 1.31
N VAL A 120 -11.05 -12.50 1.24
CA VAL A 120 -9.92 -13.44 1.33
C VAL A 120 -9.01 -13.33 0.12
N ILE A 121 -9.55 -13.21 -1.09
CA ILE A 121 -8.76 -13.01 -2.31
C ILE A 121 -7.96 -11.71 -2.22
N VAL A 122 -8.57 -10.61 -1.77
CA VAL A 122 -7.89 -9.33 -1.58
C VAL A 122 -6.75 -9.46 -0.57
N GLY A 123 -6.95 -10.10 0.59
CA GLY A 123 -5.86 -10.27 1.55
C GLY A 123 -4.72 -11.16 1.05
N ILE A 124 -5.02 -12.22 0.29
CA ILE A 124 -4.00 -13.05 -0.38
C ILE A 124 -3.25 -12.22 -1.44
N LEU A 125 -3.96 -11.42 -2.22
CA LEU A 125 -3.40 -10.53 -3.24
C LEU A 125 -2.42 -9.53 -2.62
N LEU A 126 -2.80 -8.88 -1.51
CA LEU A 126 -1.92 -7.96 -0.78
C LEU A 126 -0.66 -8.66 -0.26
N ALA A 127 -0.80 -9.88 0.26
CA ALA A 127 0.34 -10.69 0.71
C ALA A 127 1.28 -11.05 -0.46
N GLN A 128 0.72 -11.37 -1.62
CA GLN A 128 1.49 -11.68 -2.82
C GLN A 128 2.19 -10.44 -3.39
N LEU A 129 1.58 -9.27 -3.31
CA LEU A 129 2.21 -8.00 -3.68
C LEU A 129 3.40 -7.68 -2.77
N LEU A 130 3.29 -7.91 -1.45
CA LEU A 130 4.42 -7.83 -0.52
C LEU A 130 5.51 -8.85 -0.86
N TYR A 131 5.14 -10.06 -1.25
CA TYR A 131 6.11 -11.06 -1.66
C TYR A 131 6.88 -10.62 -2.91
N ASN A 132 6.17 -10.11 -3.91
CA ASN A 132 6.76 -9.63 -5.16
C ASN A 132 7.71 -8.44 -4.96
N ALA A 133 7.44 -7.59 -3.96
CA ALA A 133 8.30 -6.44 -3.63
C ALA A 133 9.72 -6.83 -3.21
N VAL A 134 9.93 -8.06 -2.71
CA VAL A 134 11.25 -8.56 -2.27
C VAL A 134 11.76 -9.72 -3.16
N TYR A 135 10.87 -10.63 -3.54
CA TYR A 135 11.18 -11.82 -4.31
C TYR A 135 10.39 -11.80 -5.62
N PHE A 136 10.76 -10.86 -6.50
CA PHE A 136 10.05 -10.63 -7.73
C PHE A 136 10.05 -11.88 -8.65
N ASP A 137 8.86 -12.30 -9.09
CA ASP A 137 8.67 -13.35 -10.07
C ASP A 137 7.70 -12.88 -11.16
N LYS A 138 8.23 -12.71 -12.37
CA LYS A 138 7.49 -12.23 -13.54
C LYS A 138 6.21 -13.03 -13.82
N LYS A 139 6.20 -14.35 -13.62
CA LYS A 139 5.01 -15.18 -13.87
C LYS A 139 3.92 -14.90 -12.84
N ASN A 140 4.29 -14.77 -11.57
CA ASN A 140 3.33 -14.45 -10.51
C ASN A 140 2.84 -13.01 -10.61
N SER A 141 3.67 -12.06 -11.03
CA SER A 141 3.24 -10.67 -11.25
C SER A 141 2.20 -10.53 -12.36
N ILE A 142 2.31 -11.29 -13.46
CA ILE A 142 1.27 -11.29 -14.51
C ILE A 142 -0.05 -11.83 -13.95
N ARG A 143 -0.01 -12.89 -13.14
CA ARG A 143 -1.21 -13.44 -12.48
C ARG A 143 -1.84 -12.43 -11.52
N VAL A 144 -1.03 -11.70 -10.76
CA VAL A 144 -1.48 -10.63 -9.86
C VAL A 144 -2.23 -9.54 -10.62
N ILE A 145 -1.68 -9.07 -11.75
CA ILE A 145 -2.34 -8.06 -12.59
C ILE A 145 -3.67 -8.58 -13.13
N ALA A 146 -3.71 -9.83 -13.58
CA ALA A 146 -4.96 -10.45 -14.05
C ALA A 146 -6.01 -10.55 -12.94
N ILE A 147 -5.62 -10.93 -11.73
CA ILE A 147 -6.52 -11.01 -10.56
C ILE A 147 -7.06 -9.61 -10.21
N VAL A 148 -6.21 -8.57 -10.19
CA VAL A 148 -6.66 -7.19 -9.95
C VAL A 148 -7.68 -6.75 -10.99
N ALA A 149 -7.43 -7.04 -12.27
CA ALA A 149 -8.35 -6.69 -13.35
C ALA A 149 -9.69 -7.43 -13.22
N ILE A 150 -9.67 -8.72 -12.86
CA ILE A 150 -10.90 -9.50 -12.62
C ILE A 150 -11.67 -8.93 -11.43
N LEU A 151 -11.01 -8.67 -10.31
CA LEU A 151 -11.65 -8.07 -9.14
C LEU A 151 -12.27 -6.71 -9.47
N TYR A 152 -11.57 -5.87 -10.22
CA TYR A 152 -12.09 -4.56 -10.59
C TYR A 152 -13.35 -4.63 -11.47
N VAL A 153 -13.49 -5.66 -12.30
CA VAL A 153 -14.64 -5.83 -13.20
C VAL A 153 -15.82 -6.52 -12.51
N PHE A 154 -15.55 -7.44 -11.58
CA PHE A 154 -16.56 -8.38 -11.07
C PHE A 154 -16.86 -8.26 -9.57
N SER A 155 -16.05 -7.54 -8.79
CA SER A 155 -16.20 -7.48 -7.33
C SER A 155 -16.58 -6.08 -6.87
N ASP A 156 -17.65 -6.02 -6.09
CA ASP A 156 -18.14 -4.76 -5.52
C ASP A 156 -17.20 -4.19 -4.45
N ILE A 157 -16.39 -5.05 -3.82
CA ILE A 157 -15.42 -4.66 -2.79
C ILE A 157 -14.38 -3.67 -3.30
N MET A 158 -14.10 -3.68 -4.62
CA MET A 158 -13.14 -2.78 -5.26
C MET A 158 -13.72 -1.38 -5.53
N PHE A 159 -15.04 -1.18 -5.42
CA PHE A 159 -15.65 0.16 -5.48
C PHE A 159 -15.58 0.91 -4.14
N VAL A 160 -15.13 0.24 -3.08
CA VAL A 160 -14.86 0.88 -1.79
C VAL A 160 -13.54 1.63 -1.89
N ASP A 161 -13.58 2.95 -1.77
CA ASP A 161 -12.43 3.84 -1.97
C ASP A 161 -11.19 3.39 -1.18
N GLN A 162 -11.35 3.01 0.09
CA GLN A 162 -10.24 2.58 0.96
C GLN A 162 -9.55 1.32 0.42
N ILE A 163 -10.33 0.33 -0.04
CA ILE A 163 -9.80 -0.93 -0.58
C ILE A 163 -9.16 -0.68 -1.95
N PHE A 164 -9.80 0.13 -2.80
CA PHE A 164 -9.24 0.51 -4.09
C PHE A 164 -7.87 1.18 -3.94
N ILE A 165 -7.78 2.21 -3.08
CA ILE A 165 -6.54 2.93 -2.78
C ILE A 165 -5.48 1.95 -2.27
N LEU A 166 -5.84 1.08 -1.32
CA LEU A 166 -4.92 0.10 -0.76
C LEU A 166 -4.37 -0.84 -1.83
N VAL A 167 -5.23 -1.44 -2.66
CA VAL A 167 -4.83 -2.41 -3.68
C VAL A 167 -3.95 -1.74 -4.74
N ILE A 168 -4.31 -0.56 -5.24
CA ILE A 168 -3.53 0.15 -6.25
C ILE A 168 -2.17 0.60 -5.70
N SER A 169 -2.13 1.16 -4.48
CA SER A 169 -0.86 1.49 -3.82
C SER A 169 0.04 0.28 -3.62
N MET A 170 -0.54 -0.86 -3.24
CA MET A 170 0.22 -2.10 -3.11
C MET A 170 0.67 -2.68 -4.46
N CYS A 171 -0.07 -2.41 -5.55
CA CYS A 171 0.39 -2.71 -6.90
C CYS A 171 1.65 -1.91 -7.25
N PHE A 172 1.72 -0.63 -6.89
CA PHE A 172 2.95 0.15 -7.06
C PHE A 172 4.13 -0.47 -6.30
N VAL A 173 3.93 -0.86 -5.03
CA VAL A 173 4.97 -1.52 -4.23
C VAL A 173 5.41 -2.86 -4.83
N GLY A 174 4.46 -3.74 -5.19
CA GLY A 174 4.76 -5.09 -5.66
C GLY A 174 5.29 -5.17 -7.09
N LEU A 175 5.05 -4.14 -7.92
CA LEU A 175 5.52 -4.08 -9.31
C LEU A 175 6.74 -3.17 -9.50
N LEU A 176 7.15 -2.42 -8.47
CA LEU A 176 8.34 -1.57 -8.49
C LEU A 176 9.62 -2.32 -8.91
N PRO A 177 9.90 -3.55 -8.41
CA PRO A 177 11.08 -4.31 -8.82
C PRO A 177 11.13 -4.60 -10.33
N LEU A 178 9.97 -4.79 -10.98
CA LEU A 178 9.90 -5.00 -12.44
C LEU A 178 10.51 -3.82 -13.19
N LEU A 179 10.21 -2.61 -12.74
CA LEU A 179 10.68 -1.38 -13.38
C LEU A 179 12.18 -1.19 -13.11
N GLU A 180 12.64 -1.53 -11.91
CA GLU A 180 14.05 -1.42 -11.54
C GLU A 180 14.93 -2.41 -12.30
N ASP A 181 14.56 -3.70 -12.34
CA ASP A 181 15.33 -4.74 -13.04
C ASP A 181 15.55 -4.44 -14.52
N ARG A 182 14.61 -3.71 -15.14
CA ARG A 182 14.69 -3.30 -16.55
C ARG A 182 15.61 -2.12 -16.80
N ILE A 183 15.83 -1.29 -15.78
CA ILE A 183 16.53 0.00 -15.91
C ILE A 183 17.92 -0.08 -15.33
N THR A 184 18.11 -0.70 -14.17
CA THR A 184 19.42 -0.90 -13.52
C THR A 184 20.54 -1.33 -14.47
N PRO A 185 20.38 -2.31 -15.39
CA PRO A 185 21.46 -2.69 -16.31
C PRO A 185 21.80 -1.64 -17.37
N LYS A 186 20.90 -0.67 -17.62
CA LYS A 186 21.07 0.42 -18.61
C LYS A 186 21.66 1.68 -18.00
N LEU A 187 21.79 1.72 -16.68
CA LEU A 187 22.24 2.90 -15.97
C LEU A 187 23.78 2.99 -15.99
N GLY A 188 24.28 4.20 -16.25
CA GLY A 188 25.71 4.48 -16.15
C GLY A 188 26.21 4.41 -14.71
N THR A 189 27.48 4.04 -14.53
CA THR A 189 28.19 4.17 -13.24
C THR A 189 28.76 5.59 -13.01
N GLY A 190 28.42 6.54 -13.89
CA GLY A 190 29.03 7.86 -13.99
C GLY A 190 28.49 8.95 -13.05
N SER A 191 28.80 10.20 -13.41
CA SER A 191 28.38 11.42 -12.71
C SER A 191 26.94 11.82 -13.10
N GLY A 192 26.22 12.46 -12.18
CA GLY A 192 24.86 12.95 -12.43
C GLY A 192 23.76 12.32 -11.57
N ARG A 193 24.07 11.33 -10.73
CA ARG A 193 23.10 10.64 -9.85
C ARG A 193 22.26 11.58 -8.99
N ALA A 194 22.92 12.48 -8.24
CA ALA A 194 22.23 13.44 -7.38
C ALA A 194 21.37 14.44 -8.18
N LYS A 195 21.89 14.90 -9.34
CA LYS A 195 21.13 15.79 -10.24
C LYS A 195 19.91 15.08 -10.82
N SER A 196 20.06 13.83 -11.23
CA SER A 196 18.95 13.02 -11.73
C SER A 196 17.89 12.83 -10.67
N LEU A 197 18.29 12.49 -9.44
CA LEU A 197 17.36 12.34 -8.33
C LEU A 197 16.59 13.64 -8.07
N ALA A 198 17.30 14.76 -7.91
CA ALA A 198 16.70 16.07 -7.63
C ALA A 198 15.76 16.57 -8.74
N ILE A 199 16.13 16.41 -10.01
CA ILE A 199 15.28 16.81 -11.14
C ILE A 199 14.04 15.90 -11.22
N SER A 200 14.23 14.59 -11.03
CA SER A 200 13.13 13.64 -11.09
C SER A 200 12.11 13.84 -9.96
N THR A 201 12.57 14.20 -8.77
CA THR A 201 11.71 14.46 -7.63
C THR A 201 10.96 15.75 -7.84
N LEU A 202 11.64 16.83 -8.24
CA LEU A 202 10.99 18.12 -8.55
C LEU A 202 9.90 17.99 -9.62
N LEU A 203 10.19 17.31 -10.73
CA LEU A 203 9.19 17.04 -11.78
C LEU A 203 8.04 16.17 -11.26
N GLY A 204 8.33 15.16 -10.44
CA GLY A 204 7.32 14.33 -9.79
C GLY A 204 6.38 15.15 -8.90
N ILE A 205 6.92 16.09 -8.10
CA ILE A 205 6.13 16.98 -7.23
C ILE A 205 5.20 17.85 -8.06
N ILE A 206 5.71 18.47 -9.12
CA ILE A 206 4.92 19.31 -10.02
C ILE A 206 3.77 18.51 -10.63
N LEU A 207 4.02 17.29 -11.09
CA LEU A 207 2.98 16.45 -11.68
C LEU A 207 1.96 15.95 -10.67
N ILE A 208 2.39 15.57 -9.47
CA ILE A 208 1.47 15.21 -8.39
C ILE A 208 0.54 16.39 -8.13
N PHE A 209 1.07 17.60 -7.99
CA PHE A 209 0.26 18.80 -7.79
C PHE A 209 -0.70 19.07 -8.95
N SER A 210 -0.20 19.16 -10.19
CA SER A 210 -1.01 19.52 -11.35
C SER A 210 -2.15 18.53 -11.61
N ILE A 211 -1.86 17.23 -11.51
CA ILE A 211 -2.87 16.18 -11.74
C ILE A 211 -3.85 16.11 -10.57
N THR A 212 -3.38 16.20 -9.33
CA THR A 212 -4.27 16.22 -8.16
C THR A 212 -5.18 17.43 -8.21
N TYR A 213 -4.66 18.61 -8.57
CA TYR A 213 -5.48 19.81 -8.76
C TYR A 213 -6.56 19.60 -9.82
N ALA A 214 -6.20 19.05 -10.99
CA ALA A 214 -7.16 18.80 -12.06
C ALA A 214 -8.28 17.84 -11.62
N LEU A 215 -7.93 16.78 -10.89
CA LEU A 215 -8.89 15.78 -10.41
C LEU A 215 -9.76 16.31 -9.26
N VAL A 216 -9.15 16.96 -8.26
CA VAL A 216 -9.85 17.51 -7.10
C VAL A 216 -10.77 18.68 -7.47
N SER A 217 -10.42 19.46 -8.50
CA SER A 217 -11.28 20.55 -8.99
C SER A 217 -12.62 20.05 -9.55
N GLY A 218 -12.72 18.76 -9.89
CA GLY A 218 -13.98 18.12 -10.29
C GLY A 218 -14.88 17.71 -9.12
N VAL A 219 -14.41 17.82 -7.87
CA VAL A 219 -15.15 17.39 -6.69
C VAL A 219 -16.06 18.52 -6.20
N ASN A 220 -17.38 18.31 -6.21
CA ASN A 220 -18.40 19.31 -5.88
C ASN A 220 -18.15 20.08 -4.57
N ARG A 221 -17.73 19.40 -3.50
CA ARG A 221 -17.48 20.05 -2.20
C ARG A 221 -16.22 20.92 -2.15
N VAL A 222 -15.28 20.70 -3.07
CA VAL A 222 -14.03 21.48 -3.16
C VAL A 222 -14.20 22.62 -4.16
N GLY A 223 -14.87 22.35 -5.29
CA GLY A 223 -15.08 23.30 -6.37
C GLY A 223 -13.79 23.65 -7.11
N SER A 224 -13.81 24.72 -7.88
CA SER A 224 -12.66 25.26 -8.62
C SER A 224 -12.11 26.53 -7.99
N GLY A 225 -10.82 26.82 -8.18
CA GLY A 225 -10.17 28.05 -7.71
C GLY A 225 -9.32 27.83 -6.46
N ASP A 226 -9.31 28.80 -5.54
CA ASP A 226 -8.39 28.84 -4.40
C ASP A 226 -8.54 27.64 -3.44
N GLY A 227 -9.78 27.16 -3.25
CA GLY A 227 -10.05 25.97 -2.44
C GLY A 227 -9.39 24.70 -3.00
N ALA A 228 -9.50 24.47 -4.30
CA ALA A 228 -8.86 23.35 -4.97
C ALA A 228 -7.33 23.48 -4.95
N ILE A 229 -6.79 24.69 -5.08
CA ILE A 229 -5.33 24.94 -4.96
C ILE A 229 -4.86 24.59 -3.54
N ALA A 230 -5.56 25.06 -2.50
CA ALA A 230 -5.19 24.80 -1.12
C ALA A 230 -5.22 23.29 -0.79
N VAL A 231 -6.28 22.59 -1.19
CA VAL A 231 -6.43 21.15 -0.95
C VAL A 231 -5.38 20.35 -1.72
N SER A 232 -5.14 20.66 -3.00
CA SER A 232 -4.13 19.97 -3.80
C SER A 232 -2.71 20.23 -3.29
N LEU A 233 -2.40 21.45 -2.82
CA LEU A 233 -1.13 21.74 -2.15
C LEU A 233 -0.98 20.93 -0.86
N TRP A 234 -2.00 20.89 -0.01
CA TRP A 234 -1.95 20.12 1.23
C TRP A 234 -1.72 18.62 0.99
N LEU A 235 -2.45 18.03 0.04
CA LEU A 235 -2.26 16.63 -0.36
C LEU A 235 -0.86 16.39 -0.95
N THR A 236 -0.38 17.31 -1.80
CA THR A 236 0.96 17.20 -2.39
C THR A 236 2.04 17.28 -1.30
N VAL A 237 1.91 18.18 -0.33
CA VAL A 237 2.85 18.28 0.80
C VAL A 237 2.86 16.98 1.61
N ALA A 238 1.69 16.39 1.90
CA ALA A 238 1.61 15.12 2.62
C ALA A 238 2.29 13.96 1.85
N VAL A 239 2.03 13.84 0.55
CA VAL A 239 2.65 12.82 -0.31
C VAL A 239 4.16 13.00 -0.39
N THR A 240 4.61 14.24 -0.60
CA THR A 240 6.04 14.55 -0.78
C THR A 240 6.80 14.39 0.51
N ALA A 241 6.25 14.79 1.66
CA ALA A 241 6.83 14.52 2.97
C ALA A 241 7.00 13.01 3.21
N THR A 242 5.99 12.20 2.85
CA THR A 242 6.08 10.73 2.95
C THR A 242 7.14 10.16 2.01
N GLY A 243 7.20 10.63 0.75
CA GLY A 243 8.23 10.24 -0.22
C GLY A 243 9.65 10.59 0.24
N MET A 244 9.84 11.80 0.76
CA MET A 244 11.14 12.25 1.30
C MET A 244 11.51 11.48 2.56
N GLY A 245 10.56 11.18 3.44
CA GLY A 245 10.78 10.27 4.57
C GLY A 245 11.22 8.88 4.10
N GLY A 246 10.64 8.39 2.99
CA GLY A 246 11.07 7.17 2.31
C GLY A 246 12.54 7.18 1.88
N MET A 247 13.07 8.31 1.41
CA MET A 247 14.49 8.44 1.05
C MET A 247 15.44 8.24 2.24
N LEU A 248 14.95 8.35 3.49
CA LEU A 248 15.73 8.13 4.70
C LEU A 248 15.73 6.66 5.14
N LEU A 249 14.86 5.80 4.58
CA LEU A 249 14.83 4.35 4.87
C LEU A 249 16.18 3.63 4.74
N PRO A 250 17.05 3.97 3.77
CA PRO A 250 18.40 3.40 3.68
C PRO A 250 19.26 3.66 4.91
N LEU A 251 19.12 4.82 5.56
CA LEU A 251 19.86 5.17 6.77
C LEU A 251 19.52 4.24 7.94
N PHE A 252 18.30 3.67 7.93
CA PHE A 252 17.86 2.67 8.90
C PHE A 252 18.26 1.23 8.53
N GLY A 253 19.05 1.04 7.47
CA GLY A 253 19.49 -0.27 7.00
C GLY A 253 18.35 -1.12 6.42
N LEU A 254 17.26 -0.49 6.00
CA LEU A 254 16.09 -1.16 5.42
C LEU A 254 16.20 -1.35 3.91
N ASP A 255 17.30 -0.91 3.29
CA ASP A 255 17.47 -0.97 1.85
C ASP A 255 18.95 -1.17 1.41
N ALA A 256 19.16 -2.12 0.50
CA ALA A 256 20.45 -2.45 -0.11
C ALA A 256 20.42 -2.35 -1.66
N HIS A 257 19.42 -1.67 -2.24
CA HIS A 257 19.36 -1.48 -3.68
C HIS A 257 20.51 -0.59 -4.18
N PRO A 258 20.90 -0.69 -5.47
CA PRO A 258 21.97 0.13 -6.06
C PRO A 258 21.75 1.64 -5.93
N ARG A 259 20.50 2.07 -5.73
CA ARG A 259 20.07 3.47 -5.56
C ARG A 259 19.05 3.59 -4.43
N PRO A 260 19.52 3.51 -3.19
CA PRO A 260 18.62 3.25 -2.08
C PRO A 260 17.73 4.47 -1.77
N GLU A 261 18.22 5.70 -2.01
CA GLU A 261 17.39 6.92 -1.88
C GLU A 261 16.27 7.01 -2.92
N ALA A 262 16.55 6.67 -4.17
CA ALA A 262 15.56 6.70 -5.26
C ALA A 262 14.51 5.60 -5.08
N TRP A 263 14.92 4.43 -4.58
CA TRP A 263 14.02 3.36 -4.19
C TRP A 263 13.13 3.80 -3.02
N GLY A 264 13.73 4.36 -1.97
CA GLY A 264 13.03 4.93 -0.82
C GLY A 264 11.98 5.97 -1.21
N TRP A 265 12.31 6.88 -2.13
CA TRP A 265 11.37 7.85 -2.70
C TRP A 265 10.14 7.17 -3.32
N ARG A 266 10.37 6.19 -4.21
CA ARG A 266 9.28 5.51 -4.94
C ARG A 266 8.43 4.65 -3.99
N LEU A 267 9.04 3.98 -3.01
CA LEU A 267 8.31 3.27 -1.96
C LEU A 267 7.47 4.22 -1.10
N GLY A 268 8.05 5.34 -0.67
CA GLY A 268 7.33 6.35 0.12
C GLY A 268 6.13 6.93 -0.64
N LEU A 269 6.29 7.25 -1.92
CA LEU A 269 5.19 7.67 -2.80
C LEU A 269 4.13 6.57 -2.98
N SER A 270 4.54 5.31 -3.08
CA SER A 270 3.60 4.19 -3.27
C SER A 270 2.72 3.99 -2.04
N LEU A 271 3.27 4.18 -0.83
CA LEU A 271 2.57 4.02 0.44
C LEU A 271 1.79 5.27 0.87
N SER A 272 2.12 6.46 0.35
CA SER A 272 1.50 7.71 0.82
C SER A 272 -0.03 7.76 0.70
N PRO A 273 -0.68 7.25 -0.37
CA PRO A 273 -2.15 7.26 -0.45
C PRO A 273 -2.81 6.46 0.68
N ILE A 274 -2.20 5.33 1.07
CA ILE A 274 -2.68 4.48 2.17
C ILE A 274 -2.63 5.23 3.51
N LEU A 275 -1.57 6.02 3.74
CA LEU A 275 -1.45 6.81 4.97
C LEU A 275 -2.39 8.01 4.99
N ILE A 276 -2.53 8.68 3.85
CA ILE A 276 -3.38 9.86 3.71
C ILE A 276 -4.87 9.48 3.77
N SER A 277 -5.24 8.27 3.32
CA SER A 277 -6.61 7.78 3.40
C SER A 277 -7.15 7.62 4.83
N ILE A 278 -6.28 7.67 5.84
CA ILE A 278 -6.69 7.72 7.25
C ILE A 278 -7.36 9.06 7.58
N GLN A 279 -6.91 10.14 6.95
CA GLN A 279 -7.36 11.50 7.26
C GLN A 279 -8.36 12.06 6.26
N THR A 280 -8.36 11.56 5.01
CA THR A 280 -9.22 12.09 3.95
C THR A 280 -9.60 11.04 2.92
N ASP A 281 -10.84 11.14 2.45
CA ASP A 281 -11.41 10.42 1.30
C ASP A 281 -10.88 10.95 -0.06
N LEU A 282 -10.17 12.09 -0.09
CA LEU A 282 -9.57 12.60 -1.35
C LEU A 282 -8.31 11.84 -1.79
N ALA A 283 -7.80 10.91 -0.96
CA ALA A 283 -6.53 10.23 -1.21
C ALA A 283 -6.48 9.48 -2.56
N GLY A 284 -7.62 9.01 -3.08
CA GLY A 284 -7.71 8.36 -4.40
C GLY A 284 -7.28 9.25 -5.57
N HIS A 285 -7.46 10.58 -5.46
CA HIS A 285 -7.11 11.54 -6.50
C HIS A 285 -5.58 11.69 -6.66
N LEU A 286 -4.80 11.21 -5.70
CA LEU A 286 -3.33 11.24 -5.75
C LEU A 286 -2.75 10.13 -6.64
N LEU A 287 -3.49 9.04 -6.88
CA LEU A 287 -2.97 7.80 -7.49
C LEU A 287 -2.40 8.03 -8.89
N VAL A 288 -3.09 8.84 -9.72
CA VAL A 288 -2.64 9.13 -11.09
C VAL A 288 -1.36 9.98 -11.07
N GLY A 289 -1.33 11.02 -10.24
CA GLY A 289 -0.15 11.87 -10.07
C GLY A 289 1.07 11.09 -9.58
N ILE A 290 0.87 10.20 -8.60
CA ILE A 290 1.90 9.30 -8.07
C ILE A 290 2.40 8.32 -9.15
N THR A 291 1.50 7.77 -9.96
CA THR A 291 1.87 6.87 -11.08
C THR A 291 2.85 7.57 -12.01
N LEU A 292 2.53 8.80 -12.44
CA LEU A 292 3.38 9.58 -13.34
C LEU A 292 4.71 9.96 -12.66
N ALA A 293 4.68 10.33 -11.37
CA ALA A 293 5.89 10.65 -10.61
C ALA A 293 6.82 9.45 -10.46
N ILE A 294 6.29 8.25 -10.23
CA ILE A 294 7.06 7.00 -10.19
C ILE A 294 7.66 6.73 -11.57
N LEU A 295 6.88 6.82 -12.66
CA LEU A 295 7.37 6.60 -14.01
C LEU A 295 8.52 7.54 -14.39
N ILE A 296 8.44 8.82 -14.02
CA ILE A 296 9.52 9.79 -14.25
C ILE A 296 10.72 9.54 -13.35
N SER A 297 10.51 9.20 -12.08
CA SER A 297 11.60 8.80 -11.19
C SER A 297 12.36 7.58 -11.71
N VAL A 298 11.65 6.67 -12.38
CA VAL A 298 12.16 5.45 -12.99
C VAL A 298 12.88 5.76 -14.31
N SER A 299 12.34 6.62 -15.17
CA SER A 299 12.89 6.90 -16.51
C SER A 299 13.95 7.98 -16.56
N SER A 300 13.86 9.02 -15.73
CA SER A 300 14.77 10.18 -15.74
C SER A 300 16.26 9.83 -15.65
N PRO A 301 16.71 8.80 -14.90
CA PRO A 301 18.14 8.53 -14.84
C PRO A 301 18.71 7.95 -16.14
N LEU A 302 17.86 7.41 -17.03
CA LEU A 302 18.28 6.98 -18.36
C LEU A 302 18.73 8.15 -19.25
N VAL A 303 18.21 9.35 -18.98
CA VAL A 303 18.48 10.56 -19.78
C VAL A 303 19.53 11.44 -19.12
N LEU A 304 19.47 11.55 -17.79
CA LEU A 304 20.25 12.53 -17.03
C LEU A 304 21.61 12.00 -16.58
N GLU A 305 21.80 10.67 -16.51
CA GLU A 305 23.09 10.10 -16.17
C GLU A 305 23.90 9.78 -17.41
N LYS A 306 25.11 10.33 -17.47
CA LYS A 306 26.03 10.05 -18.56
C LYS A 306 26.78 8.76 -18.26
N GLY A 307 26.63 7.77 -19.12
CA GLY A 307 27.51 6.60 -19.12
C GLY A 307 28.93 7.03 -19.50
N ARG A 308 29.94 6.63 -18.70
CA ARG A 308 31.28 6.45 -19.28
C ARG A 308 31.22 5.17 -20.09
N GLU A 309 31.53 5.24 -21.39
CA GLU A 309 31.82 4.04 -22.15
C GLU A 309 32.89 3.24 -21.40
N LYS A 310 32.67 1.93 -21.23
CA LYS A 310 33.76 1.06 -20.77
C LYS A 310 34.87 1.23 -21.78
N ALA A 311 36.04 1.71 -21.34
CA ALA A 311 37.24 1.67 -22.16
C ALA A 311 37.44 0.21 -22.59
N VAL A 312 37.35 -0.02 -23.90
CA VAL A 312 37.68 -1.30 -24.54
C VAL A 312 39.18 -1.52 -24.46
#